data_AF-A0A2E4DC51-F1
#
_entry.id   AF-A0A2E4DC51-F1
#
_cell.length_a   1.000
_cell.length_b   1.000
_cell.length_c   1.000
_cell.angle_alpha   90.00
_cell.angle_beta   90.00
_cell.angle_gamma   90.00
#
_symmetry.space_group_name_H-M   'P 1'
#
loop_
_entity.id
_entity.type
_entity.pdbx_description
1 polymer ?
#
loop_
_entity_poly.entity_id
_entity_poly.type
_entity_poly.pdbx_seq_one_letter_code
_entity_poly.pdbx_strand_id
1 'polypeptide(L)'
;MKFLSFLLLVGLISCAHVNSVSQTSIPTQRSKVVTAKVERNIIFFFNFNNDYINDLTKQLIDQCEGGAVEGILTKDTNMTYFPIVFHKSVVEAKGYCIQNGKRRS
;
A
#
# COMPACT_ATOMS: atom_id res chain seq x y z
N MET A 1 6.46 -40.26 -4.02
CA MET A 1 5.32 -39.50 -3.44
C MET A 1 5.73 -38.61 -2.26
N LYS A 2 6.49 -39.08 -1.25
CA LYS A 2 6.92 -38.27 -0.09
C LYS A 2 7.74 -37.01 -0.48
N PHE A 3 8.64 -37.11 -1.45
CA PHE A 3 9.44 -35.96 -1.93
C PHE A 3 8.61 -34.87 -2.63
N LEU A 4 7.60 -35.26 -3.42
CA LEU A 4 6.72 -34.31 -4.10
C LEU A 4 5.84 -33.56 -3.10
N SER A 5 5.37 -34.27 -2.06
CA SER A 5 4.62 -33.66 -0.96
C SER A 5 5.45 -32.65 -0.17
N PHE A 6 6.75 -32.92 0.04
CA PHE A 6 7.66 -32.00 0.72
C PHE A 6 7.94 -30.76 -0.14
N LEU A 7 8.18 -30.94 -1.44
CA LEU A 7 8.39 -29.83 -2.39
C LEU A 7 7.16 -28.89 -2.46
N LEU A 8 5.96 -29.48 -2.48
CA LEU A 8 4.70 -28.72 -2.49
C LEU A 8 4.54 -27.89 -1.20
N LEU A 9 4.91 -28.44 -0.05
CA LEU A 9 4.81 -27.76 1.24
C LEU A 9 5.76 -26.56 1.34
N VAL A 10 6.98 -26.68 0.79
CA VAL A 10 7.95 -25.57 0.72
C VAL A 10 7.52 -24.49 -0.27
N GLY A 11 6.79 -24.86 -1.34
CA GLY A 11 6.21 -23.92 -2.31
C GLY A 11 5.16 -22.96 -1.77
N LEU A 12 4.59 -23.24 -0.59
CA LEU A 12 3.59 -22.38 0.05
C LEU A 12 4.20 -21.35 1.01
N ILE A 13 5.52 -21.40 1.23
CA ILE A 13 6.20 -20.47 2.14
C ILE A 13 6.37 -19.12 1.41
N SER A 14 5.95 -18.05 2.07
CA SER A 14 6.18 -16.68 1.61
C SER A 14 6.76 -15.84 2.73
N CYS A 15 7.68 -14.96 2.37
CA CYS A 15 8.24 -13.97 3.27
C CYS A 15 7.59 -12.62 2.96
N ALA A 16 6.91 -12.04 3.95
CA ALA A 16 6.37 -10.68 3.85
C ALA A 16 7.29 -9.72 4.62
N HIS A 17 7.77 -8.69 3.93
CA HIS A 17 8.49 -7.58 4.51
C HIS A 17 7.59 -6.35 4.53
N VAL A 18 7.43 -5.72 5.71
CA VAL A 18 6.52 -4.59 5.90
C VAL A 18 7.31 -3.38 6.40
N ASN A 19 7.24 -2.29 5.64
CA ASN A 19 7.74 -0.98 6.02
C ASN A 19 6.56 -0.03 6.24
N SER A 20 6.56 0.68 7.36
CA SER A 20 5.55 1.73 7.65
C SER A 20 6.25 3.05 7.84
N VAL A 21 5.86 4.05 7.05
CA VAL A 21 6.47 5.39 7.05
C VAL A 21 5.37 6.44 7.15
N SER A 22 5.45 7.31 8.17
CA SER A 22 4.59 8.50 8.30
C SER A 22 5.25 9.64 7.53
N GLN A 23 4.61 10.13 6.47
CA GLN A 23 5.21 11.15 5.61
C GLN A 23 4.93 12.57 6.11
N THR A 24 3.95 12.75 6.99
CA THR A 24 3.54 14.07 7.50
C THR A 24 3.07 13.96 8.96
N SER A 25 2.99 15.11 9.64
CA SER A 25 2.42 15.18 10.99
C SER A 25 0.93 14.84 10.95
N ILE A 26 0.49 13.97 11.86
CA ILE A 26 -0.93 13.59 11.97
C ILE A 26 -1.72 14.81 12.47
N PRO A 27 -2.70 15.31 11.72
CA PRO A 27 -3.45 16.50 12.12
C PRO A 27 -4.28 16.24 13.39
N THR A 28 -4.43 17.27 14.23
CA THR A 28 -5.21 17.20 15.48
C THR A 28 -6.70 16.98 15.20
N GLN A 29 -7.21 17.41 14.04
CA GLN A 29 -8.58 17.15 13.58
C GLN A 29 -8.61 15.93 12.68
N ARG A 30 -9.18 14.83 13.19
CA ARG A 30 -9.36 13.55 12.49
C ARG A 30 -10.81 13.39 12.03
N SER A 31 -11.35 14.35 11.28
CA SER A 31 -12.78 14.39 10.94
C SER A 31 -13.21 13.21 10.05
N LYS A 32 -12.36 12.78 9.11
CA LYS A 32 -12.62 11.63 8.25
C LYS A 32 -11.30 10.96 7.85
N VAL A 33 -11.15 9.68 8.19
CA VAL A 33 -10.02 8.85 7.74
C VAL A 33 -10.31 8.36 6.33
N VAL A 34 -9.36 8.53 5.42
CA VAL A 34 -9.40 7.99 4.07
C VAL A 34 -8.29 6.97 3.88
N THR A 35 -8.58 5.94 3.10
CA THR A 35 -7.65 4.84 2.88
C THR A 35 -7.62 4.47 1.41
N ALA A 36 -6.43 4.32 0.85
CA ALA A 36 -6.25 3.80 -0.49
C ALA A 36 -5.26 2.64 -0.46
N LYS A 37 -5.45 1.69 -1.37
CA LYS A 37 -4.60 0.52 -1.49
C LYS A 37 -4.36 0.22 -2.95
N VAL A 38 -3.10 0.14 -3.31
CA VAL A 38 -2.66 -0.24 -4.65
C VAL A 38 -1.70 -1.41 -4.56
N GLU A 39 -1.72 -2.26 -5.57
CA GLU A 39 -0.82 -3.39 -5.64
C GLU A 39 -0.24 -3.54 -7.04
N ARG A 40 0.98 -4.06 -7.09
CA ARG A 40 1.62 -4.52 -8.31
C ARG A 40 2.18 -5.91 -8.11
N ASN A 41 2.09 -6.72 -9.15
CA ASN A 41 2.70 -8.03 -9.22
C ASN A 41 3.96 -7.94 -10.07
N ILE A 42 5.02 -8.58 -9.61
CA ILE A 42 6.28 -8.71 -10.32
C ILE A 42 6.52 -10.21 -10.47
N ILE A 43 6.54 -10.69 -11.70
CA ILE A 43 6.69 -12.12 -12.01
C ILE A 43 7.96 -12.28 -12.83
N PHE A 44 8.86 -13.17 -12.41
CA PHE A 44 10.20 -13.32 -13.03
C PHE A 44 10.94 -11.98 -13.18
N PHE A 45 10.84 -11.11 -12.18
CA PHE A 45 11.39 -9.74 -12.19
C PHE A 45 10.80 -8.78 -13.23
N PHE A 46 9.78 -9.19 -14.00
CA PHE A 46 9.04 -8.29 -14.87
C PHE A 46 7.98 -7.54 -14.08
N ASN A 47 8.03 -6.21 -14.16
CA ASN A 47 7.05 -5.33 -13.53
C ASN A 47 5.91 -5.02 -14.52
N PHE A 48 4.69 -5.42 -14.18
CA PHE A 48 3.52 -5.24 -15.06
C PHE A 48 2.79 -3.92 -14.84
N ASN A 49 3.14 -3.16 -13.78
CA ASN A 49 2.51 -1.87 -13.50
C ASN A 49 3.47 -0.93 -12.76
N ASN A 50 4.04 0.02 -13.51
CA ASN A 50 4.96 1.02 -12.97
C ASN A 50 4.24 2.26 -12.43
N ASP A 51 3.02 2.54 -12.89
CA ASP A 51 2.26 3.75 -12.55
C ASP A 51 1.23 3.53 -11.44
N TYR A 52 1.21 2.35 -10.83
CA TYR A 52 0.26 1.95 -9.78
C TYR A 52 0.19 2.90 -8.58
N ILE A 53 1.23 3.69 -8.31
CA ILE A 53 1.24 4.69 -7.24
C ILE A 53 0.33 5.90 -7.56
N ASN A 54 0.15 6.24 -8.84
CA ASN A 54 -0.70 7.37 -9.22
C ASN A 54 -2.17 7.13 -8.84
N ASP A 55 -2.62 5.88 -8.94
CA ASP A 55 -3.96 5.47 -8.52
C ASP A 55 -4.18 5.64 -7.02
N LEU A 56 -3.13 5.52 -6.21
CA LEU A 56 -3.20 5.67 -4.76
C LEU A 56 -3.57 7.11 -4.38
N THR A 57 -2.91 8.09 -5.00
CA THR A 57 -3.19 9.51 -4.76
C THR A 57 -4.59 9.88 -5.23
N LYS A 58 -4.99 9.42 -6.42
CA LYS A 58 -6.34 9.64 -6.95
C LYS A 58 -7.42 9.08 -6.02
N GLN A 59 -7.27 7.83 -5.59
CA GLN A 59 -8.20 7.17 -4.66
C GLN A 59 -8.33 7.91 -3.32
N LEU A 60 -7.25 8.50 -2.81
CA LEU A 60 -7.29 9.28 -1.56
C LEU A 60 -8.06 10.59 -1.74
N ILE A 61 -7.80 11.31 -2.83
CA ILE A 61 -8.44 12.61 -3.12
C ILE A 61 -9.93 12.42 -3.41
N ASP A 62 -10.29 11.40 -4.20
CA ASP A 62 -11.68 11.10 -4.56
C ASP A 62 -12.57 10.81 -3.32
N GLN A 63 -11.98 10.41 -2.20
CA GLN A 63 -12.70 10.19 -0.93
C GLN A 63 -12.93 11.47 -0.11
N CYS A 64 -12.29 12.59 -0.46
CA CYS A 64 -12.41 13.88 0.19
C CYS A 64 -13.15 14.88 -0.72
N GLU A 65 -14.47 14.97 -0.58
CA GLU A 65 -15.32 15.92 -1.32
C GLU A 65 -14.92 17.39 -1.06
N GLY A 66 -14.23 18.02 -2.01
CA GLY A 66 -13.85 19.45 -1.94
C GLY A 66 -12.78 19.81 -0.90
N GLY A 67 -12.15 18.81 -0.27
CA GLY A 67 -11.13 18.98 0.77
C GLY A 67 -9.70 18.70 0.28
N ALA A 68 -8.76 18.65 1.23
CA ALA A 68 -7.41 18.16 1.01
C ALA A 68 -7.10 16.99 1.96
N VAL A 69 -6.11 16.16 1.62
CA VAL A 69 -5.65 15.05 2.47
C VAL A 69 -4.38 15.47 3.20
N GLU A 70 -4.37 15.34 4.53
CA GLU A 70 -3.21 15.57 5.38
C GLU A 70 -2.91 14.35 6.28
N GLY A 71 -1.72 14.28 6.86
CA GLY A 71 -1.35 13.21 7.79
C GLY A 71 -1.22 11.84 7.12
N ILE A 72 -0.63 11.78 5.93
CA ILE A 72 -0.47 10.55 5.15
C ILE A 72 0.51 9.60 5.84
N LEU A 73 0.01 8.42 6.18
CA LEU A 73 0.75 7.26 6.64
C LEU A 73 0.74 6.19 5.55
N THR A 74 1.92 5.85 5.03
CA THR A 74 2.08 4.81 4.01
C THR A 74 2.66 3.55 4.60
N LYS A 75 2.06 2.42 4.27
CA LYS A 75 2.52 1.07 4.59
C LYS A 75 2.85 0.36 3.28
N ASP A 76 4.13 0.13 3.06
CA ASP A 76 4.64 -0.67 1.95
C ASP A 76 4.86 -2.11 2.43
N THR A 77 4.20 -3.06 1.77
CA THR A 77 4.32 -4.49 2.05
C THR A 77 4.81 -5.19 0.80
N ASN A 78 6.03 -5.73 0.87
CA ASN A 78 6.63 -6.53 -0.20
C ASN A 78 6.62 -8.00 0.21
N MET A 79 5.93 -8.81 -0.56
CA MET A 79 5.84 -10.26 -0.37
C MET A 79 6.63 -10.95 -1.46
N THR A 80 7.55 -11.82 -1.06
CA THR A 80 8.28 -12.70 -1.97
C THR A 80 7.86 -14.12 -1.68
N TYR A 81 7.31 -14.79 -2.68
CA TYR A 81 6.87 -16.18 -2.58
C TYR A 81 8.01 -17.08 -3.04
N PHE A 82 8.29 -18.17 -2.31
CA PHE A 82 9.21 -19.20 -2.78
C PHE A 82 8.64 -19.86 -4.05
N PRO A 83 9.39 -20.05 -5.15
CA PRO A 83 10.85 -19.97 -5.31
C PRO A 83 11.42 -18.63 -5.83
N ILE A 84 10.99 -17.48 -5.28
CA ILE A 84 11.49 -16.11 -5.60
C ILE A 84 11.13 -15.67 -7.03
N VAL A 85 10.18 -16.34 -7.68
CA VAL A 85 9.72 -15.97 -9.03
C VAL A 85 8.47 -15.10 -9.00
N PHE A 86 7.76 -15.06 -7.88
CA PHE A 86 6.58 -14.22 -7.68
C PHE A 86 6.87 -13.23 -6.55
N HIS A 87 6.79 -11.94 -6.87
CA HIS A 87 6.79 -10.88 -5.88
C HIS A 87 5.51 -10.07 -6.00
N LYS A 88 4.99 -9.64 -4.86
CA LYS A 88 3.83 -8.77 -4.77
C LYS A 88 4.19 -7.58 -3.90
N SER A 89 4.00 -6.38 -4.42
CA SER A 89 4.18 -5.13 -3.68
C SER A 89 2.81 -4.50 -3.47
N VAL A 90 2.48 -4.22 -2.22
CA VAL A 90 1.21 -3.65 -1.80
C VAL A 90 1.50 -2.38 -1.03
N VAL A 91 1.00 -1.26 -1.52
CA VAL A 91 1.14 0.04 -0.86
C VAL A 91 -0.24 0.46 -0.37
N GLU A 92 -0.38 0.58 0.95
CA GLU A 92 -1.57 1.08 1.62
C GLU A 92 -1.27 2.47 2.17
N ALA A 93 -2.08 3.46 1.83
CA ALA A 93 -1.98 4.80 2.38
C ALA A 93 -3.22 5.12 3.21
N LYS A 94 -3.00 5.72 4.37
CA LYS A 94 -4.04 6.26 5.24
C LYS A 94 -3.81 7.74 5.39
N GLY A 95 -4.85 8.54 5.29
CA GLY A 95 -4.79 9.98 5.48
C GLY A 95 -6.05 10.50 6.16
N TYR A 96 -6.07 11.80 6.38
CA TYR A 96 -7.20 12.49 6.99
C TYR A 96 -7.69 13.59 6.07
N CYS A 97 -9.00 13.64 5.79
CA CYS A 97 -9.57 14.77 5.05
C CYS A 97 -9.61 16.01 5.95
N ILE A 98 -9.12 17.13 5.42
CA ILE A 98 -9.33 18.46 5.96
C ILE A 98 -10.23 19.25 5.02
N GLN A 99 -11.19 20.01 5.56
CA GLN A 99 -11.99 20.92 4.75
C GLN A 99 -11.22 22.22 4.51
N ASN A 100 -11.20 22.70 3.26
CA ASN A 100 -10.43 23.87 2.82
C ASN A 100 -10.85 25.21 3.47
N GLY A 101 -11.81 25.22 4.41
CA GLY A 101 -12.20 26.41 5.19
C GLY A 101 -11.43 26.62 6.50
N LYS A 102 -10.43 25.78 6.82
CA LYS A 102 -9.74 25.79 8.13
C LYS A 102 -8.22 25.77 8.06
N ARG A 103 -7.62 26.30 6.99
CA ARG A 103 -6.24 26.82 7.07
C ARG A 103 -6.30 28.05 7.97
N ARG A 104 -6.02 27.86 9.26
CA ARG A 104 -5.87 28.93 10.24
C ARG A 104 -4.93 30.00 9.68
N SER A 105 -5.45 31.20 9.45
CA SER A 105 -4.73 32.42 9.79
C SER A 105 -4.96 32.72 11.26
#